data_AF-A0A965UGC9-F1
#
_entry.id   AF-A0A965UGC9-F1
#
_cell.length_a   1.000
_cell.length_b   1.000
_cell.length_c   1.000
_cell.angle_alpha   90.00
_cell.angle_beta   90.00
_cell.angle_gamma   90.00
#
_symmetry.space_group_name_H-M   'P 1'
#
loop_
_entity.id
_entity.type
_entity.pdbx_description
1 polymer ?
#
loop_
_entity_poly.entity_id
_entity_poly.type
_entity_poly.pdbx_seq_one_letter_code
_entity_poly.pdbx_strand_id
1 'polypeptide(L)'
;MITCHKDHLVARCQQRGYTLEEVMPCVVSRDGDMWTIDEKHWAYPVAKPGSAQLPPASGCLAGTELKALLRFLGFTSTPTCPCNERAAEMDQRGCDWCEENIDTVVGWLEEQAKIRGLPFLRAGGKLVVRRAIANARRKFASKGN
;
A
#
# COMPACT_ATOMS: atom_id res chain seq x y z
N MET A 1 -6.73 28.66 -4.75
CA MET A 1 -7.02 28.87 -3.33
C MET A 1 -8.43 28.39 -3.07
N ILE A 2 -8.63 27.55 -2.06
CA ILE A 2 -9.93 27.05 -1.62
C ILE A 2 -10.14 27.47 -0.19
N THR A 3 -11.34 27.95 0.12
CA THR A 3 -11.78 28.15 1.50
C THR A 3 -12.61 26.95 1.94
N CYS A 4 -12.19 26.27 2.99
CA CYS A 4 -12.90 25.12 3.55
C CYS A 4 -12.72 25.01 5.06
N HIS A 5 -13.53 24.16 5.68
CA HIS A 5 -13.38 23.86 7.10
C HIS A 5 -12.03 23.19 7.37
N LYS A 6 -11.38 23.49 8.50
CA LYS A 6 -10.08 22.90 8.89
C LYS A 6 -10.09 21.36 8.85
N ASP A 7 -11.22 20.75 9.19
CA ASP A 7 -11.38 19.30 9.20
C ASP A 7 -11.24 18.69 7.79
N HIS A 8 -11.58 19.42 6.73
CA HIS A 8 -11.39 18.96 5.36
C HIS A 8 -9.91 18.86 4.99
N LEU A 9 -9.09 19.79 5.50
CA LEU A 9 -7.64 19.73 5.32
C LEU A 9 -7.05 18.56 6.12
N VAL A 10 -7.46 18.38 7.37
CA VAL A 10 -7.01 17.26 8.23
C VAL A 10 -7.38 15.91 7.60
N ALA A 11 -8.61 15.75 7.15
CA ALA A 11 -9.05 14.53 6.47
C ALA A 11 -8.23 14.24 5.21
N ARG A 12 -7.93 15.28 4.41
CA ARG A 12 -7.08 15.16 3.22
C ARG A 12 -5.64 14.78 3.57
N CYS A 13 -5.09 15.29 4.66
CA CYS A 13 -3.77 14.92 5.17
C CYS A 13 -3.72 13.45 5.56
N GLN A 14 -4.71 12.98 6.33
CA GLN A 14 -4.82 11.57 6.74
C GLN A 14 -4.93 10.62 5.54
N GLN A 15 -5.78 10.97 4.56
CA GLN A 15 -5.95 10.17 3.34
C GLN A 15 -4.67 10.04 2.49
N ARG A 16 -3.78 11.04 2.56
CA ARG A 16 -2.60 11.15 1.70
C ARG A 16 -1.28 10.91 2.43
N GLY A 17 -1.33 10.63 3.73
CA GLY A 17 -0.16 10.36 4.56
C GLY A 17 0.71 11.60 4.79
N TYR A 18 0.08 12.76 5.01
CA TYR A 18 0.75 14.00 5.41
C TYR A 18 0.37 14.33 6.85
N THR A 19 1.27 14.99 7.58
CA THR A 19 0.97 15.60 8.88
C THR A 19 0.43 17.01 8.69
N LEU A 20 -0.32 17.50 9.67
CA LEU A 20 -0.86 18.86 9.62
C LEU A 20 0.27 19.91 9.56
N GLU A 21 1.36 19.68 10.30
CA GLU A 21 2.53 20.57 10.35
C GLU A 21 3.21 20.72 9.00
N GLU A 22 3.37 19.62 8.25
CA GLU A 22 3.95 19.63 6.91
C GLU A 22 3.14 20.46 5.92
N VAL A 23 1.82 20.50 6.09
CA VAL A 23 0.92 21.22 5.18
C VAL A 23 0.60 22.64 5.64
N MET A 24 0.91 23.02 6.89
CA MET A 24 0.63 24.37 7.40
C MET A 24 1.10 25.51 6.46
N PRO A 25 2.24 25.40 5.75
CA PRO A 25 2.66 26.43 4.80
C PRO A 25 1.69 26.67 3.63
N CYS A 26 0.79 25.74 3.31
CA CYS A 26 -0.25 25.95 2.29
C CYS A 26 -1.46 26.75 2.80
N VAL A 27 -1.58 26.98 4.10
CA VAL A 27 -2.68 27.75 4.70
C VAL A 27 -2.34 29.24 4.65
N VAL A 28 -3.09 29.99 3.83
CA VAL A 28 -2.86 31.42 3.59
C VAL A 28 -3.71 32.34 4.46
N SER A 29 -4.87 31.86 4.96
CA SER A 29 -5.70 32.58 5.95
C SER A 29 -6.40 31.62 6.90
N ARG A 30 -6.64 32.07 8.13
CA ARG A 30 -7.33 31.32 9.19
C ARG A 30 -8.39 32.20 9.83
N ASP A 31 -9.64 31.92 9.53
CA ASP A 31 -10.80 32.61 10.09
C ASP A 31 -11.61 31.61 10.93
N GLY A 32 -11.16 31.42 12.18
CA GLY A 32 -11.71 30.41 13.08
C GLY A 32 -11.52 29.00 12.49
N ASP A 33 -12.64 28.33 12.21
CA ASP A 33 -12.65 26.99 11.63
C ASP A 33 -12.66 26.98 10.09
N MET A 34 -12.78 28.15 9.45
CA MET A 34 -12.73 28.30 8.00
C MET A 34 -11.33 28.77 7.57
N TRP A 35 -10.61 27.90 6.87
CA TRP A 35 -9.24 28.15 6.45
C TRP A 35 -9.19 28.32 4.93
N THR A 36 -8.37 29.27 4.48
CA THR A 36 -8.07 29.43 3.05
C THR A 36 -6.75 28.76 2.75
N ILE A 37 -6.76 27.80 1.85
CA ILE A 37 -5.64 26.96 1.47
C ILE A 37 -5.24 27.23 0.02
N ASP A 38 -3.96 27.46 -0.23
CA ASP A 38 -3.41 27.50 -1.57
C ASP A 38 -3.05 26.10 -2.07
N GLU A 39 -3.89 25.58 -2.97
CA GLU A 39 -3.71 24.27 -3.58
C GLU A 39 -2.51 24.17 -4.54
N LYS A 40 -1.98 25.31 -4.99
CA LYS A 40 -0.79 25.34 -5.85
C LYS A 40 0.50 25.39 -5.03
N HIS A 41 0.40 25.53 -3.71
CA HIS A 41 1.56 25.58 -2.83
C HIS A 41 2.28 24.22 -2.81
N TRP A 42 3.62 24.25 -2.78
CA TRP A 42 4.45 23.04 -2.77
C TRP A 42 4.18 22.11 -1.58
N ALA A 43 3.72 22.68 -0.46
CA ALA A 43 3.34 21.96 0.76
C ALA A 43 1.88 21.46 0.76
N TYR A 44 1.10 21.73 -0.28
CA TYR A 44 -0.28 21.22 -0.36
C TYR A 44 -0.24 19.69 -0.47
N PRO A 45 -1.08 18.95 0.28
CA PRO A 45 -1.07 17.49 0.28
C PRO A 45 -1.64 16.97 -1.04
N VAL A 46 -0.82 16.93 -2.09
CA VAL A 46 -1.17 16.37 -3.40
C VAL A 46 -1.29 14.85 -3.30
N ALA A 47 -2.16 14.27 -4.13
CA ALA A 47 -2.19 12.81 -4.27
C ALA A 47 -0.84 12.40 -4.89
N LYS A 48 0.08 11.80 -4.11
CA LYS A 48 1.33 11.32 -4.70
C LYS A 48 0.94 10.20 -5.67
N PRO A 49 1.44 10.20 -6.91
CA PRO A 49 1.27 9.05 -7.79
C PRO A 49 1.93 7.84 -7.11
N GLY A 50 1.10 6.95 -6.54
CA GLY A 50 1.53 5.81 -5.73
C GLY A 50 1.29 5.89 -4.21
N SER A 51 0.69 6.96 -3.65
CA SER A 51 0.39 7.04 -2.20
C SER A 51 -1.06 6.67 -1.83
N ALA A 52 -1.69 5.77 -2.59
CA ALA A 52 -3.02 5.25 -2.24
C ALA A 52 -3.01 4.19 -1.13
N GLN A 53 -1.88 3.95 -0.46
CA GLN A 53 -1.83 3.05 0.69
C GLN A 53 -1.27 3.81 1.89
N LEU A 54 -2.12 3.97 2.91
CA LEU A 54 -1.64 4.15 4.28
C LEU A 54 -0.53 3.12 4.54
N PRO A 55 0.53 3.49 5.28
CA PRO A 55 1.50 2.50 5.73
C PRO A 55 0.71 1.36 6.40
N PRO A 56 1.00 0.10 6.06
CA PRO A 56 0.30 -1.02 6.68
C PRO A 56 0.45 -0.91 8.19
N ALA A 57 -0.64 -1.11 8.94
CA ALA A 57 -0.67 -0.99 10.40
C ALA A 57 0.43 -1.81 11.09
N SER A 58 0.94 -2.83 10.40
CA SER A 58 1.96 -3.77 10.86
C SER A 58 3.35 -3.58 10.21
N GLY A 59 3.56 -2.55 9.37
CA GLY A 59 4.85 -2.21 8.76
C GLY A 59 5.43 -3.20 7.73
N CYS A 60 4.84 -4.38 7.57
CA CYS A 60 5.38 -5.46 6.75
C CYS A 60 4.71 -5.51 5.36
N LEU A 61 5.49 -5.25 4.31
CA LEU A 61 5.03 -5.17 2.91
C LEU A 61 5.10 -6.53 2.17
N ALA A 62 4.44 -7.56 2.72
CA ALA A 62 4.50 -8.93 2.19
C ALA A 62 3.92 -9.07 0.78
N GLY A 63 2.80 -8.39 0.49
CA GLY A 63 2.16 -8.39 -0.82
C GLY A 63 2.98 -7.67 -1.87
N THR A 64 3.61 -6.55 -1.51
CA THR A 64 4.56 -5.84 -2.38
C THR A 64 5.76 -6.73 -2.73
N GLU A 65 6.34 -7.44 -1.75
CA GLU A 65 7.44 -8.39 -2.00
C GLU A 65 7.00 -9.58 -2.85
N LEU A 66 5.78 -10.09 -2.63
CA LEU A 66 5.22 -11.16 -3.45
C LEU A 66 5.11 -10.74 -4.92
N LYS A 67 4.59 -9.54 -5.20
CA LYS A 67 4.53 -8.99 -6.56
C LYS A 67 5.91 -8.83 -7.17
N ALA A 68 6.91 -8.39 -6.40
CA ALA A 68 8.28 -8.27 -6.87
C ALA A 68 8.88 -9.64 -7.26
N LEU A 69 8.63 -10.68 -6.47
CA LEU A 69 9.06 -12.04 -6.78
C LEU A 69 8.34 -12.61 -8.01
N LEU A 70 7.03 -12.39 -8.13
CA LEU A 70 6.26 -12.81 -9.29
C LEU A 70 6.75 -12.10 -10.57
N ARG A 71 7.08 -10.81 -10.49
CA ARG A 71 7.69 -10.07 -11.60
C ARG A 71 9.04 -10.66 -12.01
N PHE A 72 9.86 -11.03 -11.03
CA PHE A 72 11.15 -11.69 -11.29
C PHE A 72 10.98 -13.04 -12.01
N LEU A 73 9.89 -13.76 -11.73
CA LEU A 73 9.53 -15.01 -12.41
C LEU A 73 8.83 -14.80 -13.77
N GLY A 74 8.75 -13.56 -14.26
CA GLY A 74 8.15 -13.24 -15.56
C GLY A 74 6.65 -12.96 -15.53
N PHE A 75 6.00 -12.97 -14.36
CA PHE A 75 4.57 -12.64 -14.25
C PHE A 75 4.37 -11.13 -14.11
N THR A 76 3.64 -10.55 -15.05
CA THR A 76 3.29 -9.13 -15.01
C THR A 76 1.82 -8.96 -14.69
N SER A 77 1.51 -8.19 -13.63
CA SER A 77 0.13 -7.81 -13.30
C SER A 77 -0.24 -6.53 -14.04
N THR A 78 -1.36 -6.52 -14.75
CA THR A 78 -1.93 -5.29 -15.30
C THR A 78 -2.48 -4.40 -14.18
N PRO A 79 -2.70 -3.09 -14.41
CA PRO A 79 -3.24 -2.18 -13.40
C PRO A 79 -4.61 -2.63 -12.83
N THR A 80 -5.42 -3.27 -13.66
CA THR A 80 -6.76 -3.79 -13.30
C THR A 80 -6.74 -5.25 -12.82
N CYS A 81 -5.56 -5.81 -12.55
CA CYS A 81 -5.44 -7.19 -12.15
C CYS A 81 -5.87 -7.38 -10.68
N PRO A 82 -6.73 -8.38 -10.37
CA PRO A 82 -7.12 -8.71 -9.00
C PRO A 82 -5.93 -9.02 -8.08
N CYS A 83 -4.79 -9.45 -8.64
CA CYS A 83 -3.53 -9.62 -7.91
C CYS A 83 -3.07 -8.34 -7.17
N ASN A 84 -3.44 -7.15 -7.68
CA ASN A 84 -3.08 -5.88 -7.06
C ASN A 84 -3.83 -5.66 -5.74
N GLU A 85 -5.14 -5.91 -5.73
CA GLU A 85 -5.98 -5.78 -4.53
C GLU A 85 -5.58 -6.81 -3.48
N ARG A 86 -5.34 -8.07 -3.88
CA ARG A 86 -4.89 -9.12 -2.96
C ARG A 86 -3.52 -8.80 -2.32
N ALA A 87 -2.59 -8.24 -3.09
CA ALA A 87 -1.32 -7.80 -2.54
C ALA A 87 -1.47 -6.61 -1.57
N ALA A 88 -2.34 -5.65 -1.89
CA ALA A 88 -2.64 -4.56 -0.97
C ALA A 88 -3.29 -5.08 0.33
N GLU A 89 -4.17 -6.08 0.23
CA GLU A 89 -4.77 -6.76 1.39
C GLU A 89 -3.70 -7.45 2.25
N MET A 90 -2.73 -8.14 1.63
CA MET A 90 -1.59 -8.74 2.34
C MET A 90 -0.74 -7.69 3.05
N ASP A 91 -0.46 -6.57 2.38
CA ASP A 91 0.30 -5.46 2.97
C ASP A 91 -0.48 -4.91 4.18
N GLN A 92 -1.77 -4.59 4.03
CA GLN A 92 -2.61 -4.05 5.09
C GLN A 92 -2.70 -4.95 6.33
N ARG A 93 -2.88 -6.27 6.14
CA ARG A 93 -3.00 -7.24 7.23
C ARG A 93 -1.65 -7.59 7.87
N GLY A 94 -0.56 -7.46 7.12
CA GLY A 94 0.81 -7.69 7.60
C GLY A 94 1.30 -9.13 7.50
N CYS A 95 2.57 -9.31 7.85
CA CYS A 95 3.30 -10.57 7.65
C CYS A 95 2.82 -11.73 8.52
N ASP A 96 2.43 -11.46 9.76
CA ASP A 96 1.98 -12.50 10.69
C ASP A 96 0.67 -13.12 10.22
N TRP A 97 -0.29 -12.27 9.82
CA TRP A 97 -1.52 -12.73 9.18
C TRP A 97 -1.23 -13.51 7.90
N CYS A 98 -0.30 -13.05 7.05
CA CYS A 98 0.07 -13.75 5.83
C CYS A 98 0.69 -15.13 6.11
N GLU A 99 1.40 -15.30 7.23
CA GLU A 99 2.00 -16.58 7.65
C GLU A 99 0.94 -17.56 8.16
N GLU A 100 -0.02 -17.08 8.96
CA GLU A 100 -1.17 -17.87 9.42
C GLU A 100 -2.12 -18.24 8.27
N ASN A 101 -2.21 -17.40 7.25
CA ASN A 101 -3.15 -17.53 6.13
C ASN A 101 -2.45 -17.89 4.80
N ILE A 102 -1.30 -18.58 4.86
CA ILE A 102 -0.55 -19.00 3.66
C ILE A 102 -1.44 -19.75 2.67
N ASP A 103 -2.28 -20.67 3.15
CA ASP A 103 -3.15 -21.46 2.29
C ASP A 103 -4.18 -20.60 1.55
N THR A 104 -4.69 -19.55 2.17
CA THR A 104 -5.59 -18.56 1.56
C THR A 104 -4.87 -17.80 0.44
N VAL A 105 -3.67 -17.28 0.71
CA VAL A 105 -2.87 -16.53 -0.27
C VAL A 105 -2.48 -17.44 -1.45
N VAL A 106 -2.09 -18.68 -1.19
CA VAL A 106 -1.79 -19.68 -2.22
C VAL A 106 -3.03 -20.04 -3.02
N GLY A 107 -4.21 -20.08 -2.39
CA GLY A 107 -5.48 -20.25 -3.09
C GLY A 107 -5.74 -19.14 -4.11
N TRP A 108 -5.47 -17.88 -3.76
CA TRP A 108 -5.59 -16.77 -4.70
C TRP A 108 -4.60 -16.89 -5.87
N LEU A 109 -3.36 -17.31 -5.61
CA LEU A 109 -2.37 -17.54 -6.66
C LEU A 109 -2.80 -18.69 -7.60
N GLU A 110 -3.34 -19.76 -7.05
CA GLU A 110 -3.84 -20.89 -7.82
C GLU A 110 -5.02 -20.50 -8.70
N GLU A 111 -5.99 -19.76 -8.14
CA GLU A 111 -7.16 -19.27 -8.88
C GLU A 111 -6.72 -18.42 -10.09
N GLN A 112 -5.80 -17.49 -9.87
CA GLN A 112 -5.28 -16.63 -10.94
C GLN A 112 -4.44 -17.42 -11.96
N ALA A 113 -3.72 -18.45 -11.54
CA ALA A 113 -2.98 -19.32 -12.46
C ALA A 113 -3.93 -20.16 -13.32
N LYS A 114 -4.99 -20.72 -12.73
CA LYS A 114 -6.05 -21.47 -13.44
C LYS A 114 -6.76 -20.62 -14.48
N ILE A 115 -7.15 -19.40 -14.12
CA ILE A 115 -7.78 -18.45 -15.05
C ILE A 115 -6.85 -18.16 -16.25
N ARG A 116 -5.54 -18.11 -16.01
CA ARG A 116 -4.52 -17.88 -17.05
C ARG A 116 -4.08 -19.14 -17.79
N GLY A 117 -4.67 -20.31 -17.48
CA GLY A 117 -4.29 -21.60 -18.08
C GLY A 117 -2.87 -22.05 -17.73
N LEU A 118 -2.30 -21.53 -16.64
CA LEU A 118 -0.93 -21.81 -16.24
C LEU A 118 -0.88 -23.00 -15.26
N PRO A 119 0.08 -23.93 -15.42
CA PRO A 119 0.27 -25.00 -14.46
C PRO A 119 0.68 -24.41 -13.10
N PHE A 120 -0.07 -24.75 -12.05
CA PHE A 120 0.18 -24.26 -10.69
C PHE A 120 0.54 -25.40 -9.75
N LEU A 121 1.72 -25.30 -9.12
CA LEU A 121 2.15 -26.22 -8.07
C LEU A 121 1.98 -25.54 -6.71
N ARG A 122 1.05 -26.05 -5.90
CA ARG A 122 0.77 -25.51 -4.54
C ARG A 122 2.02 -25.41 -3.66
N ALA A 123 2.90 -26.40 -3.74
CA ALA A 123 4.17 -26.38 -2.98
C ALA A 123 5.07 -25.20 -3.39
N GLY A 124 5.16 -24.93 -4.70
CA GLY A 124 5.87 -23.76 -5.23
C GLY A 124 5.22 -22.44 -4.80
N GLY A 125 3.90 -22.37 -4.85
CA GLY A 125 3.13 -21.23 -4.32
C GLY A 125 3.44 -20.93 -2.86
N LYS A 126 3.40 -21.96 -1.98
CA LYS A 126 3.75 -21.81 -0.55
C LYS A 126 5.18 -21.31 -0.36
N LEU A 127 6.13 -21.84 -1.14
CA LEU A 127 7.53 -21.41 -1.06
C LEU A 127 7.70 -19.94 -1.42
N VAL A 128 7.07 -19.47 -2.50
CA VAL A 128 7.14 -18.07 -2.94
C VAL A 128 6.50 -17.14 -1.90
N VAL A 129 5.35 -17.50 -1.33
CA VAL A 129 4.67 -16.69 -0.29
C VAL A 129 5.54 -16.59 0.96
N ARG A 130 6.09 -17.72 1.45
CA ARG A 130 7.02 -17.71 2.60
C ARG A 130 8.27 -16.88 2.32
N ARG A 131 8.80 -16.95 1.10
CA ARG A 131 9.96 -16.15 0.68
C ARG A 131 9.64 -14.66 0.67
N ALA A 132 8.43 -14.28 0.24
CA ALA A 132 7.95 -12.90 0.25
C ALA A 132 7.85 -12.35 1.68
N ILE A 133 7.23 -13.12 2.58
CA ILE A 133 7.12 -12.77 4.02
C ILE A 133 8.51 -12.57 4.63
N ALA A 134 9.43 -13.51 4.40
CA ALA A 134 10.79 -13.42 4.92
C ALA A 134 11.56 -12.18 4.39
N ASN A 135 11.38 -11.84 3.11
CA ASN A 135 11.96 -10.62 2.54
C ASN A 135 11.36 -9.36 3.16
N ALA A 136 10.04 -9.32 3.31
CA ALA A 136 9.33 -8.18 3.87
C ALA A 136 9.76 -7.94 5.32
N ARG A 137 9.84 -8.99 6.14
CA ARG A 137 10.33 -8.92 7.53
C ARG A 137 11.76 -8.40 7.60
N ARG A 138 12.67 -8.89 6.75
CA ARG A 138 14.07 -8.39 6.70
C ARG A 138 14.13 -6.92 6.32
N LYS A 139 13.41 -6.50 5.27
CA LYS A 139 13.38 -5.09 4.83
C LYS A 139 12.77 -4.18 5.87
N PHE A 140 11.76 -4.66 6.60
CA PHE A 140 11.19 -3.92 7.71
C PHE A 140 12.20 -3.76 8.85
N ALA A 141 12.88 -4.83 9.26
CA ALA A 141 13.94 -4.78 10.27
C ALA A 141 15.10 -3.85 9.86
N SER A 142 15.48 -3.83 8.58
CA SER A 142 16.55 -2.95 8.08
C SER A 142 16.15 -1.48 7.94
N LYS A 143 14.85 -1.15 7.93
CA LYS A 143 14.36 0.26 7.88
C LYS A 143 14.20 0.88 9.26
N GLY A 144 14.36 0.10 10.34
CA GLY A 144 14.29 0.58 11.72
C GLY A 144 15.63 0.96 12.35
N ASN A 145 16.70 1.10 11.56
CA ASN A 145 18.04 1.48 12.02
C ASN A 145 18.59 2.68 11.26
#